data_AF-A0A3R7EZM6-F1
#
_entry.id   AF-A0A3R7EZM6-F1
#
_cell.length_a   1.000
_cell.length_b   1.000
_cell.length_c   1.000
_cell.angle_alpha   90.00
_cell.angle_beta   90.00
_cell.angle_gamma   90.00
#
_symmetry.space_group_name_H-M   'P 1'
#
loop_
_entity.id
_entity.type
_entity.pdbx_description
1 polymer ?
#
loop_
_entity_poly.entity_id
_entity_poly.type
_entity_poly.pdbx_seq_one_letter_code
_entity_poly.pdbx_strand_id
1 'polypeptide(L)'
;MEYLNPVLVGIFASTIASYLTFKVYSSSMRRTDYSIARLFLRRRDTIKSLKVLIAGFTIFASGRLVSMLILLGILEESAIYYIRVPIDVAATILLTYSLVILYEVIKPRRA
;
A
#
# COMPACT_ATOMS: atom_id res chain seq x y z
N MET A 1 29.35 -4.27 0.78
CA MET A 1 27.98 -4.03 1.32
C MET A 1 27.00 -4.50 0.25
N GLU A 2 26.82 -5.81 0.15
CA GLU A 2 26.08 -6.48 -0.93
C GLU A 2 24.84 -7.15 -0.33
N TYR A 3 23.92 -6.35 0.21
CA TYR A 3 22.79 -6.88 0.96
C TYR A 3 21.54 -6.04 0.73
N LEU A 4 20.98 -6.14 -0.47
CA LEU A 4 19.54 -6.17 -0.75
C LEU A 4 19.35 -6.25 -2.27
N ASN A 5 19.02 -7.42 -2.81
CA ASN A 5 18.61 -7.50 -4.21
C ASN A 5 17.23 -6.82 -4.34
N PRO A 6 17.09 -5.73 -5.10
CA PRO A 6 15.83 -4.99 -5.22
C PRO A 6 14.68 -5.88 -5.73
N VAL A 7 15.00 -6.93 -6.50
CA VAL A 7 14.01 -7.91 -6.97
C VAL A 7 13.43 -8.71 -5.80
N LEU A 8 14.28 -9.19 -4.86
CA LEU A 8 13.82 -9.93 -3.69
C LEU A 8 12.96 -9.06 -2.78
N VAL A 9 13.32 -7.78 -2.60
CA VAL A 9 12.54 -6.82 -1.82
C VAL A 9 11.14 -6.64 -2.42
N GLY A 10 11.05 -6.52 -3.75
CA GLY A 10 9.77 -6.43 -4.46
C GLY A 10 8.90 -7.69 -4.30
N ILE A 11 9.50 -8.88 -4.38
CA ILE A 11 8.78 -10.15 -4.17
C ILE A 11 8.26 -10.26 -2.73
N PHE A 12 9.09 -9.93 -1.73
CA PHE A 12 8.66 -9.96 -0.33
C PHE A 12 7.54 -8.95 -0.05
N ALA A 13 7.70 -7.71 -0.52
CA ALA A 13 6.72 -6.65 -0.32
C ALA A 13 5.37 -6.98 -0.98
N SER A 14 5.39 -7.48 -2.23
CA SER A 14 4.17 -7.90 -2.94
C SER A 14 3.47 -9.07 -2.25
N THR A 15 4.23 -10.03 -1.73
CA THR A 15 3.67 -11.17 -0.97
C THR A 15 2.96 -10.70 0.31
N ILE A 16 3.60 -9.81 1.07
CA ILE A 16 3.04 -9.23 2.30
C ILE A 16 1.77 -8.42 1.99
N ALA A 17 1.83 -7.57 0.96
CA ALA A 17 0.69 -6.76 0.54
C ALA A 17 -0.49 -7.62 0.06
N SER A 18 -0.21 -8.67 -0.72
CA SER A 18 -1.23 -9.63 -1.19
C SER A 18 -1.87 -10.39 -0.04
N TYR A 19 -1.07 -10.88 0.91
CA TYR A 19 -1.57 -11.51 2.13
C TYR A 19 -2.47 -10.58 2.95
N LEU A 20 -2.05 -9.34 3.18
CA LEU A 20 -2.84 -8.33 3.88
C LEU A 20 -4.16 -8.03 3.16
N THR A 21 -4.10 -7.86 1.84
CA THR A 21 -5.28 -7.62 1.00
C THR A 21 -6.26 -8.79 1.09
N PHE A 22 -5.77 -10.02 0.98
CA PHE A 22 -6.60 -11.22 1.14
C PHE A 22 -7.24 -11.28 2.53
N LYS A 23 -6.50 -10.94 3.58
CA LYS A 23 -6.99 -10.93 4.97
C LYS A 23 -8.08 -9.90 5.18
N VAL A 24 -7.91 -8.71 4.60
CA VAL A 24 -8.93 -7.64 4.61
C VAL A 24 -10.17 -8.11 3.87
N TYR A 25 -10.01 -8.61 2.64
CA TYR A 25 -11.10 -9.13 1.81
C TYR A 25 -11.89 -10.24 2.51
N SER A 26 -11.19 -11.25 3.02
CA SER A 26 -11.81 -12.39 3.71
C SER A 26 -12.56 -11.96 4.97
N SER A 27 -12.02 -11.00 5.73
CA SER A 27 -12.67 -10.48 6.94
C SER A 27 -13.94 -9.69 6.61
N SER A 28 -13.87 -8.84 5.57
CA SER A 28 -15.02 -8.07 5.09
C SER A 28 -16.12 -8.98 4.55
N MET A 29 -15.77 -10.01 3.74
CA MET A 29 -16.74 -10.89 3.10
C MET A 29 -17.46 -11.82 4.08
N ARG A 30 -16.77 -12.29 5.13
CA ARG A 30 -17.35 -13.20 6.13
C ARG A 30 -18.40 -12.54 7.02
N ARG A 31 -18.27 -11.23 7.28
CA ARG A 31 -19.18 -10.46 8.14
C ARG A 31 -19.31 -9.03 7.63
N THR A 32 -19.94 -8.87 6.47
CA THR A 32 -20.09 -7.59 5.77
C THR A 32 -20.74 -6.54 6.66
N ASP A 33 -21.90 -6.84 7.25
CA ASP A 33 -22.64 -5.89 8.09
C ASP A 33 -21.84 -5.45 9.31
N TYR A 34 -21.12 -6.39 9.94
CA TYR A 34 -20.23 -6.09 11.07
C TYR A 34 -19.08 -5.18 10.66
N SER A 35 -18.46 -5.46 9.51
CA SER A 35 -17.33 -4.70 8.99
C SER A 35 -17.75 -3.28 8.63
N ILE A 36 -18.90 -3.12 7.97
CA ILE A 36 -19.50 -1.83 7.65
C ILE A 36 -19.80 -1.05 8.93
N ALA A 37 -20.50 -1.65 9.90
CA ALA A 37 -20.79 -1.00 11.18
C ALA A 37 -19.51 -0.53 11.89
N ARG A 38 -18.45 -1.35 11.88
CA ARG A 38 -17.15 -0.99 12.47
C ARG A 38 -16.45 0.16 11.75
N LEU A 39 -16.57 0.26 10.42
CA LEU A 39 -16.02 1.39 9.66
C LEU A 39 -16.65 2.72 10.09
N PHE A 40 -17.95 2.72 10.39
CA PHE A 40 -18.67 3.89 10.91
C PHE A 40 -18.38 4.15 12.38
N LEU A 41 -18.33 3.11 13.22
CA LEU A 41 -18.03 3.25 14.65
C LEU A 41 -16.60 3.73 14.91
N ARG A 42 -15.62 3.24 14.13
CA ARG A 42 -14.21 3.69 14.19
C ARG A 42 -13.89 4.73 13.12
N ARG A 43 -14.81 5.68 12.89
CA ARG A 43 -14.72 6.70 11.83
C ARG A 43 -13.35 7.40 11.75
N ARG A 44 -12.73 7.73 12.90
CA ARG A 44 -11.41 8.39 12.91
C ARG A 44 -10.31 7.51 12.29
N ASP A 45 -10.25 6.24 12.69
CA ASP A 45 -9.27 5.27 12.19
C ASP A 45 -9.55 4.93 10.71
N THR A 46 -10.82 4.80 10.33
CA THR A 46 -11.25 4.62 8.93
C THR A 46 -10.81 5.78 8.04
N ILE A 47 -11.08 7.02 8.46
CA ILE A 47 -10.66 8.22 7.71
C ILE A 47 -9.13 8.29 7.64
N LYS A 48 -8.42 7.93 8.72
CA LYS A 48 -6.96 7.88 8.72
C LYS A 48 -6.44 6.86 7.71
N SER A 49 -6.97 5.64 7.71
CA SER A 49 -6.63 4.61 6.72
C SER A 49 -6.88 5.12 5.31
N LEU A 50 -8.04 5.71 5.03
CA LEU A 50 -8.38 6.24 3.71
C LEU A 50 -7.44 7.37 3.28
N LYS A 51 -7.10 8.31 4.17
CA LYS A 51 -6.12 9.38 3.87
C LYS A 51 -4.76 8.83 3.51
N VAL A 52 -4.27 7.84 4.27
CA VAL A 52 -2.98 7.17 4.00
C VAL A 52 -3.05 6.40 2.67
N LEU A 53 -4.18 5.73 2.40
CA LEU A 53 -4.40 5.01 1.14
C LEU A 53 -4.30 5.97 -0.06
N ILE A 54 -5.02 7.09 0.00
CA ILE A 54 -5.03 8.10 -1.06
C ILE A 54 -3.62 8.67 -1.26
N ALA A 55 -2.95 9.06 -0.18
CA ALA A 55 -1.57 9.57 -0.25
C ALA A 55 -0.60 8.55 -0.87
N GLY A 56 -0.70 7.27 -0.47
CA GLY A 56 0.10 6.18 -1.02
C GLY A 56 -0.15 6.00 -2.52
N PHE A 57 -1.40 6.03 -2.98
CA PHE A 57 -1.75 5.95 -4.40
C PHE A 57 -1.27 7.16 -5.19
N THR A 58 -1.37 8.38 -4.65
CA THR A 58 -0.85 9.58 -5.31
C THR A 58 0.66 9.50 -5.51
N ILE A 59 1.40 9.06 -4.48
CA ILE A 59 2.85 8.86 -4.57
C ILE A 59 3.18 7.76 -5.58
N PHE A 60 2.47 6.63 -5.54
CA PHE A 60 2.65 5.56 -6.53
C PHE A 60 2.42 6.04 -7.96
N ALA A 61 1.33 6.78 -8.20
CA ALA A 61 1.01 7.34 -9.51
C ALA A 61 2.10 8.30 -9.99
N SER A 62 2.68 9.11 -9.10
CA SER A 62 3.82 9.98 -9.44
C SER A 62 5.06 9.18 -9.86
N GLY A 63 5.36 8.05 -9.21
CA GLY A 63 6.45 7.16 -9.61
C GLY A 63 6.22 6.53 -10.99
N ARG A 64 4.95 6.28 -11.35
CA ARG A 64 4.57 5.82 -12.69
C ARG A 64 4.72 6.92 -13.73
N LEU A 65 4.41 8.18 -13.41
CA LEU A 65 4.68 9.32 -14.29
C LEU A 65 6.19 9.46 -14.56
N VAL A 66 7.04 9.31 -13.54
CA VAL A 66 8.51 9.29 -13.72
C VAL A 66 8.91 8.17 -14.69
N SER A 67 8.31 6.98 -14.56
CA SER A 67 8.57 5.87 -15.48
C SER A 67 8.19 6.20 -16.93
N MET A 68 7.07 6.90 -17.13
CA MET A 68 6.64 7.35 -18.47
C MET A 68 7.58 8.40 -19.04
N LEU A 69 8.09 9.34 -18.23
CA LEU A 69 9.05 10.35 -18.67
C LEU A 69 10.39 9.72 -19.11
N ILE A 70 10.82 8.66 -18.43
CA ILE A 70 12.01 7.89 -18.82
C ILE A 70 11.77 7.19 -20.17
N LEU A 71 10.61 6.54 -20.35
CA LEU A 71 10.25 5.89 -21.61
C LEU A 71 10.16 6.86 -22.79
N LEU A 72 9.77 8.11 -22.54
CA LEU A 72 9.72 9.17 -23.55
C LEU A 72 11.09 9.81 -23.83
N GLY A 73 12.16 9.37 -23.16
CA GLY A 73 13.51 9.92 -23.31
C GLY A 73 13.72 11.30 -22.69
N ILE A 74 12.77 11.77 -21.86
CA ILE A 74 12.86 13.08 -21.18
C ILE A 74 13.77 12.97 -19.95
N LEU A 75 13.77 11.83 -19.26
CA LEU A 75 14.60 11.54 -18.09
C LEU A 75 15.58 10.39 -18.40
N GLU A 76 16.78 10.48 -17.87
CA GLU A 76 17.77 9.40 -17.94
C GLU A 76 17.35 8.16 -17.13
N GLU A 77 17.82 6.98 -17.55
CA GLU A 77 17.58 5.72 -16.84
C GLU A 77 18.14 5.73 -15.40
N SER A 78 19.13 6.57 -15.12
CA SER A 78 19.65 6.81 -13.76
C SER A 78 18.55 7.24 -12.78
N ALA A 79 17.52 7.95 -13.26
CA ALA A 79 16.37 8.36 -12.46
C ALA A 79 15.55 7.19 -11.91
N ILE A 80 15.67 5.98 -12.49
CA ILE A 80 15.04 4.77 -11.94
C ILE A 80 15.55 4.53 -10.51
N TYR A 81 16.86 4.59 -10.30
CA TYR A 81 17.48 4.24 -9.02
C TYR A 81 17.32 5.34 -7.98
N TYR A 82 17.44 6.61 -8.37
CA TYR A 82 17.44 7.73 -7.43
C TYR A 82 16.06 8.31 -7.14
N ILE A 83 15.10 8.15 -8.05
CA ILE A 83 13.78 8.77 -7.93
C ILE A 83 12.69 7.70 -7.85
N ARG A 84 12.62 6.81 -8.85
CA ARG A 84 11.52 5.84 -8.94
C ARG A 84 11.55 4.81 -7.81
N VAL A 85 12.69 4.19 -7.55
CA VAL A 85 12.82 3.14 -6.52
C VAL A 85 12.44 3.67 -5.12
N PRO A 86 12.94 4.83 -4.65
CA PRO A 86 12.50 5.41 -3.37
C PRO A 86 11.00 5.73 -3.32
N ILE A 87 10.43 6.26 -4.41
CA ILE A 87 8.99 6.56 -4.50
C ILE A 87 8.15 5.28 -4.39
N ASP A 88 8.55 4.21 -5.10
CA ASP A 88 7.86 2.92 -5.06
C ASP A 88 7.94 2.30 -3.66
N VAL A 89 9.08 2.40 -2.97
CA VAL A 89 9.24 1.95 -1.57
C VAL A 89 8.34 2.74 -0.63
N ALA A 90 8.35 4.07 -0.72
CA ALA A 90 7.52 4.94 0.12
C ALA A 90 6.02 4.67 -0.09
N ALA A 91 5.58 4.53 -1.35
CA ALA A 91 4.21 4.17 -1.68
C ALA A 91 3.84 2.81 -1.07
N THR A 92 4.72 1.81 -1.21
CA THR A 92 4.47 0.46 -0.68
C THR A 92 4.31 0.46 0.84
N ILE A 93 5.15 1.21 1.57
CA ILE A 93 5.05 1.36 3.02
C ILE A 93 3.71 2.00 3.40
N LEU A 94 3.31 3.09 2.73
CA LEU A 94 2.06 3.79 3.00
C LEU A 94 0.83 2.91 2.71
N LEU A 95 0.82 2.22 1.57
CA LEU A 95 -0.27 1.32 1.19
C LEU A 95 -0.38 0.15 2.18
N THR A 96 0.75 -0.42 2.59
CA THR A 96 0.79 -1.48 3.60
C THR A 96 0.27 -0.98 4.95
N TYR A 97 0.70 0.20 5.39
CA TYR A 97 0.24 0.82 6.64
C TYR A 97 -1.27 1.11 6.61
N SER A 98 -1.78 1.60 5.48
CA SER A 98 -3.21 1.80 5.26
C SER A 98 -4.00 0.51 5.43
N LEU A 99 -3.54 -0.59 4.81
CA LEU A 99 -4.16 -1.91 4.91
C LEU A 99 -4.12 -2.46 6.33
N VAL A 100 -3.04 -2.23 7.08
CA VAL A 100 -2.94 -2.63 8.49
C VAL A 100 -3.99 -1.91 9.34
N ILE A 101 -4.12 -0.58 9.21
CA ILE A 101 -5.15 0.18 9.93
C ILE A 101 -6.54 -0.32 9.54
N LEU A 102 -6.79 -0.49 8.24
CA LEU A 102 -8.09 -0.97 7.75
C LEU A 102 -8.42 -2.35 8.32
N TYR A 103 -7.44 -3.25 8.34
CA TYR A 103 -7.58 -4.58 8.92
C TYR A 103 -7.91 -4.51 10.41
N GLU A 104 -7.24 -3.66 11.19
CA GLU A 104 -7.56 -3.44 12.61
C GLU A 104 -8.97 -2.86 12.81
N VAL A 105 -9.43 -2.01 11.90
CA VAL A 105 -10.79 -1.48 11.93
C VAL A 105 -11.82 -2.58 11.68
N ILE A 106 -11.63 -3.47 10.71
CA ILE A 106 -12.66 -4.48 10.36
C ILE A 106 -12.54 -5.80 11.14
N LYS A 107 -11.37 -6.13 11.70
CA LYS A 107 -11.12 -7.42 12.37
C LYS A 107 -12.08 -7.65 13.54
N PRO A 108 -12.86 -8.74 13.56
CA PRO A 108 -13.69 -9.07 14.72
C PRO A 108 -12.82 -9.16 15.98
N ARG A 109 -13.21 -8.49 17.07
CA ARG A 109 -12.62 -8.82 18.37
C ARG A 109 -13.04 -10.26 18.67
N ARG A 110 -12.08 -11.17 18.84
CA ARG A 110 -12.37 -12.47 19.45
C ARG A 110 -12.94 -12.15 20.83
N ALA A 111 -14.18 -12.59 21.06
CA ALA A 111 -14.79 -12.61 22.38
C ALA A 111 -14.00 -13.58 23.28
#